data_AF-A0AAD5N5H4-F1
#
_entry.id   AF-A0AAD5N5H4-F1
#
_cell.length_a   1.000
_cell.length_b   1.000
_cell.length_c   1.000
_cell.angle_alpha   90.00
_cell.angle_beta   90.00
_cell.angle_gamma   90.00
#
_symmetry.space_group_name_H-M   'P 1'
#
loop_
_entity.id
_entity.type
_entity.pdbx_description
1 polymer ?
#
loop_
_entity_poly.entity_id
_entity_poly.type
_entity_poly.pdbx_seq_one_letter_code
_entity_poly.pdbx_strand_id
1 'polypeptide(L)'
;MTTDEKMATKENSDTDQKVGTAMYAIRDVPDKGKGLIATKPIPRGTRILAEPPLFRSPMTDDRAVKDEILNKVNSLHPAHKATFFALTSLQKYEADHPAWGIFCSNALKEVQGMYGLYPTAARINHSCVPNAHYARNNALGKLTIHAVKDIAEGDEITIFYLNVYNIRAERQKKLRGFTCTCSLCSLEGERLKESDQRLQLSFELCHLTGDEIEASNGSVCRRPRAVLACMDLLDKEGVLHAYSLELYAIAFHHVLFTRFRARSKILLERAIELSILFLGEDSPVVKDDRSIIRALDTNPVMQYRMDLSPAPEGLTPEALEDWLWRDWKACSNGFTDLANCGVFPRFGDLPIYPESSPDYFALSSDGQTYKPRKAWGLLAGITETLFETENERVHFMVSDCYRRDYAVVFQQGGQNSKALNPKPQAGWTIAILYAKRTCLSLQDVIVETHYHVVYVKEGEKDLVKIFPVALNNIMELSARIQRFSIQHDGGLRTCHACQRQGTSLKACAKCNMFWYCDKDCQVKGWREKSHKNDCKLLKDPGLKAIFHLDWDNMGEKKLSFPL
;
A
#
# COMPACT_ATOMS: atom_id res chain seq x y z
N MET A 1 75.02 -26.89 8.94
CA MET A 1 75.06 -25.47 8.51
C MET A 1 74.06 -25.34 7.37
N THR A 2 72.76 -25.20 7.69
CA THR A 2 72.02 -23.94 7.81
C THR A 2 71.99 -23.14 6.50
N THR A 3 70.87 -23.23 5.78
CA THR A 3 70.46 -22.24 4.79
C THR A 3 69.02 -21.86 5.10
N ASP A 4 68.87 -20.64 5.62
CA ASP A 4 67.62 -20.00 6.02
C ASP A 4 66.78 -19.56 4.82
N GLU A 5 65.47 -19.68 5.02
CA GLU A 5 64.40 -19.16 4.18
C GLU A 5 64.28 -17.63 4.29
N LYS A 6 64.08 -16.96 3.15
CA LYS A 6 63.43 -15.64 3.08
C LYS A 6 62.40 -15.63 1.96
N MET A 7 61.13 -15.77 2.35
CA MET A 7 59.96 -15.39 1.55
C MET A 7 59.85 -13.85 1.54
N ALA A 8 60.02 -13.25 0.37
CA ALA A 8 59.63 -11.86 0.11
C ALA A 8 58.30 -11.88 -0.67
N THR A 9 57.24 -11.41 -0.02
CA THR A 9 55.91 -11.20 -0.59
C THR A 9 55.90 -10.02 -1.54
N LYS A 10 55.41 -10.24 -2.77
CA LYS A 10 55.08 -9.21 -3.77
C LYS A 10 54.03 -8.24 -3.21
N GLU A 11 54.42 -6.98 -3.09
CA GLU A 11 53.48 -5.86 -2.98
C GLU A 11 52.69 -5.75 -4.29
N ASN A 12 51.36 -5.79 -4.18
CA ASN A 12 50.45 -5.57 -5.30
C ASN A 12 49.98 -4.12 -5.24
N SER A 13 50.69 -3.25 -5.96
CA SER A 13 50.30 -1.85 -6.18
C SER A 13 49.21 -1.79 -7.23
N ASP A 14 47.95 -1.71 -6.80
CA ASP A 14 46.82 -1.41 -7.67
C ASP A 14 46.36 0.03 -7.37
N THR A 15 47.16 0.99 -7.84
CA THR A 15 46.85 2.42 -7.81
C THR A 15 46.82 2.92 -9.24
N ASP A 16 45.70 2.67 -9.92
CA ASP A 16 45.36 3.39 -11.15
C ASP A 16 43.89 3.85 -11.11
N GLN A 17 43.55 4.63 -10.06
CA GLN A 17 42.40 5.53 -10.11
C GLN A 17 42.92 6.88 -10.60
N LYS A 18 42.60 7.22 -11.86
CA LYS A 18 42.70 8.59 -12.39
C LYS A 18 42.16 9.56 -11.35
N VAL A 19 43.01 10.44 -10.83
CA VAL A 19 42.68 11.46 -9.82
C VAL A 19 41.79 12.52 -10.46
N GLY A 20 40.52 12.18 -10.65
CA GLY A 20 39.48 13.18 -10.85
C GLY A 20 39.34 13.99 -9.56
N THR A 21 39.08 15.30 -9.69
CA THR A 21 38.69 16.13 -8.54
C THR A 21 37.52 15.46 -7.81
N ALA A 22 37.65 15.35 -6.47
CA ALA A 22 36.61 14.79 -5.61
C ALA A 22 35.26 15.49 -5.89
N MET A 23 34.15 14.77 -5.77
CA MET A 23 32.79 15.30 -6.02
C MET A 23 32.27 16.19 -4.89
N TYR A 24 32.85 16.07 -3.69
CA TYR A 24 32.46 16.83 -2.52
C TYR A 24 33.66 17.16 -1.64
N ALA A 25 33.49 18.15 -0.77
CA ALA A 25 34.39 18.47 0.34
C ALA A 25 33.60 18.59 1.64
N ILE A 26 34.20 18.16 2.75
CA ILE A 26 33.62 18.40 4.09
C ILE A 26 33.94 19.85 4.49
N ARG A 27 32.92 20.65 4.77
CA ARG A 27 33.05 22.06 5.19
C ARG A 27 32.22 22.33 6.43
N ASP A 28 32.55 23.38 7.15
CA ASP A 28 31.68 23.89 8.21
C ASP A 28 30.45 24.56 7.57
N VAL A 29 29.28 24.27 8.12
CA VAL A 29 27.98 24.75 7.70
C VAL A 29 27.35 25.47 8.89
N PRO A 30 26.98 26.76 8.75
CA PRO A 30 26.38 27.54 9.83
C PRO A 30 25.23 26.79 10.50
N ASP A 31 25.23 26.75 11.83
CA ASP A 31 24.23 26.13 12.70
C ASP A 31 24.03 24.60 12.55
N LYS A 32 24.76 23.93 11.64
CA LYS A 32 24.65 22.48 11.40
C LYS A 32 25.96 21.72 11.65
N GLY A 33 27.04 22.41 12.01
CA GLY A 33 28.35 21.79 12.23
C GLY A 33 29.05 21.53 10.90
N LYS A 34 29.35 20.26 10.57
CA LYS A 34 30.02 19.91 9.31
C LYS A 34 29.02 19.35 8.31
N GLY A 35 29.22 19.66 7.03
CA GLY A 35 28.40 19.21 5.91
C GLY A 35 29.25 18.77 4.71
N LEU A 36 28.67 18.00 3.80
CA LEU A 36 29.26 17.72 2.49
C LEU A 36 28.80 18.79 1.50
N ILE A 37 29.75 19.49 0.88
CA ILE A 37 29.48 20.50 -0.14
C ILE A 37 29.99 20.01 -1.49
N ALA A 38 29.14 20.05 -2.52
CA ALA A 38 29.51 19.68 -3.87
C ALA A 38 30.64 20.59 -4.39
N THR A 39 31.69 20.00 -4.95
CA THR A 39 32.87 20.71 -5.50
C THR A 39 32.85 20.80 -7.02
N LYS A 40 31.80 20.25 -7.63
CA LYS A 40 31.46 20.33 -9.06
C LYS A 40 29.99 19.92 -9.22
N PRO A 41 29.34 20.17 -10.37
CA PRO A 41 28.00 19.68 -10.61
C PRO A 41 27.93 18.15 -10.51
N ILE A 42 26.93 17.62 -9.80
CA ILE A 42 26.68 16.18 -9.64
C ILE A 42 25.34 15.85 -10.30
N PRO A 43 25.34 15.13 -11.43
CA PRO A 43 24.11 14.71 -12.09
C PRO A 43 23.28 13.74 -11.24
N ARG A 44 21.96 13.80 -11.38
CA ARG A 44 21.00 12.83 -10.83
C ARG A 44 21.41 11.40 -11.19
N GLY A 45 21.28 10.48 -10.23
CA GLY A 45 21.66 9.07 -10.35
C GLY A 45 23.13 8.77 -10.03
N THR A 46 23.97 9.79 -9.87
CA THR A 46 25.39 9.59 -9.55
C THR A 46 25.57 9.00 -8.16
N ARG A 47 26.39 7.94 -8.03
CA ARG A 47 26.88 7.48 -6.73
C ARG A 47 27.95 8.44 -6.21
N ILE A 48 27.61 9.20 -5.17
CA ILE A 48 28.46 10.20 -4.54
C ILE A 48 29.52 9.54 -3.64
N LEU A 49 29.12 8.54 -2.85
CA LEU A 49 29.96 7.91 -1.82
C LEU A 49 29.64 6.41 -1.71
N ALA A 50 30.66 5.60 -1.45
CA ALA A 50 30.52 4.21 -1.00
C ALA A 50 31.47 3.95 0.20
N GLU A 51 30.92 3.81 1.40
CA GLU A 51 31.67 3.79 2.66
C GLU A 51 31.43 2.47 3.44
N PRO A 52 32.48 1.73 3.83
CA PRO A 52 32.32 0.61 4.76
C PRO A 52 31.98 1.13 6.17
N PRO A 53 31.21 0.37 6.98
CA PRO A 53 30.90 0.78 8.34
C PRO A 53 32.15 0.71 9.22
N LEU A 54 32.29 1.62 10.19
CA LEU A 54 33.20 1.38 11.31
C LEU A 54 32.74 0.15 12.11
N PHE A 55 31.43 0.07 12.37
CA PHE A 55 30.74 -1.08 12.93
C PHE A 55 29.23 -0.95 12.71
N ARG A 56 28.50 -2.03 12.98
CA ARG A 56 27.03 -2.12 12.91
C ARG A 56 26.48 -2.69 14.21
N SER A 57 25.28 -2.31 14.61
CA SER A 57 24.57 -2.81 15.79
C SER A 57 23.07 -2.53 15.67
N PRO A 58 22.17 -3.34 16.25
CA PRO A 58 20.77 -2.93 16.42
C PRO A 58 20.71 -1.67 17.30
N MET A 59 19.75 -0.77 17.06
CA MET A 59 19.51 0.37 17.97
C MET A 59 18.26 0.10 18.80
N THR A 60 18.47 -0.21 20.07
CA THR A 60 17.41 -0.36 21.09
C THR A 60 17.85 0.37 22.36
N ASP A 61 16.89 0.81 23.19
CA ASP A 61 17.17 1.40 24.52
C ASP A 61 17.56 0.34 25.57
N ASP A 62 18.14 -0.79 25.14
CA ASP A 62 18.59 -1.86 26.03
C ASP A 62 20.04 -1.62 26.50
N ARG A 63 20.28 -1.82 27.79
CA ARG A 63 21.62 -1.75 28.40
C ARG A 63 22.61 -2.70 27.71
N ALA A 64 22.19 -3.88 27.27
CA ALA A 64 23.06 -4.85 26.61
C ALA A 64 23.61 -4.34 25.27
N VAL A 65 22.78 -3.60 24.50
CA VAL A 65 23.21 -2.98 23.25
C VAL A 65 24.19 -1.85 23.52
N LYS A 66 23.95 -1.04 24.55
CA LYS A 66 24.89 0.02 24.97
C LYS A 66 26.27 -0.55 25.28
N ASP A 67 26.35 -1.61 26.07
CA ASP A 67 27.64 -2.26 26.41
C ASP A 67 28.35 -2.83 25.17
N GLU A 68 27.59 -3.40 24.23
CA GLU A 68 28.12 -3.86 22.94
C GLU A 68 28.76 -2.71 22.14
N ILE A 69 28.09 -1.54 22.07
CA ILE A 69 28.63 -0.36 21.39
C ILE A 69 29.93 0.11 22.06
N LEU A 70 29.96 0.20 23.39
CA LEU A 70 31.15 0.62 24.12
C LEU A 70 32.34 -0.31 23.86
N ASN A 71 32.09 -1.63 23.86
CA ASN A 71 33.11 -2.62 23.55
C ASN A 71 33.62 -2.47 22.11
N LYS A 72 32.73 -2.32 21.12
CA LYS A 72 33.10 -2.09 19.72
C LYS A 72 33.96 -0.85 19.55
N VAL A 73 33.58 0.27 20.19
CA VAL A 73 34.34 1.53 20.15
C VAL A 73 35.71 1.38 20.81
N ASN A 74 35.80 0.61 21.91
CA ASN A 74 37.06 0.37 22.59
C ASN A 74 38.03 -0.48 21.77
N SER A 75 37.51 -1.44 20.99
CA SER A 75 38.28 -2.30 20.09
C SER A 75 38.64 -1.65 18.75
N LEU A 76 38.21 -0.42 18.46
CA LEU A 76 38.59 0.28 17.23
C LEU A 76 40.09 0.57 17.18
N HIS A 77 40.68 0.44 16.00
CA HIS A 77 42.03 0.94 15.71
C HIS A 77 42.13 2.45 16.08
N PRO A 78 43.25 2.94 16.64
CA PRO A 78 43.37 4.31 17.14
C PRO A 78 42.93 5.40 16.15
N ALA A 79 43.25 5.25 14.86
CA ALA A 79 42.82 6.21 13.82
C ALA A 79 41.29 6.24 13.62
N HIS A 80 40.62 5.08 13.67
CA HIS A 80 39.17 4.99 13.58
C HIS A 80 38.50 5.51 14.86
N LYS A 81 39.13 5.27 16.02
CA LYS A 81 38.67 5.80 17.31
C LYS A 81 38.74 7.33 17.32
N ALA A 82 39.82 7.93 16.83
CA ALA A 82 39.92 9.38 16.68
C ALA A 82 38.85 9.94 15.73
N THR A 83 38.61 9.25 14.61
CA THR A 83 37.56 9.61 13.64
C THR A 83 36.16 9.55 14.28
N PHE A 84 35.88 8.50 15.06
CA PHE A 84 34.64 8.32 15.82
C PHE A 84 34.41 9.47 16.80
N PHE A 85 35.41 9.78 17.64
CA PHE A 85 35.29 10.84 18.66
C PHE A 85 35.27 12.26 18.08
N ALA A 86 35.55 12.43 16.78
CA ALA A 86 35.40 13.70 16.09
C ALA A 86 33.97 13.96 15.56
N LEU A 87 33.07 12.97 15.65
CA LEU A 87 31.67 13.10 15.24
C LEU A 87 30.85 13.89 16.26
N THR A 88 29.70 14.39 15.82
CA THR A 88 28.80 15.21 16.66
C THR A 88 28.21 14.38 17.79
N SER A 89 28.12 14.94 18.99
CA SER A 89 27.40 14.34 20.12
C SER A 89 26.25 15.24 20.52
N LEU A 90 25.02 14.70 20.57
CA LEU A 90 23.85 15.44 21.04
C LEU A 90 23.72 15.32 22.56
N GLN A 91 23.65 16.46 23.25
CA GLN A 91 23.61 16.56 24.71
C GLN A 91 22.55 15.67 25.39
N LYS A 92 21.39 15.45 24.75
CA LYS A 92 20.33 14.59 25.31
C LYS A 92 20.76 13.13 25.55
N TYR A 93 21.80 12.67 24.86
CA TYR A 93 22.37 11.33 25.00
C TYR A 93 23.73 11.34 25.73
N GLU A 94 24.26 12.51 26.08
CA GLU A 94 25.59 12.63 26.72
C GLU A 94 25.58 12.20 28.18
N ALA A 95 24.45 12.36 28.87
CA ALA A 95 24.28 11.94 30.25
C ALA A 95 24.56 10.44 30.45
N ASP A 96 24.48 9.65 29.37
CA ASP A 96 24.65 8.20 29.38
C ASP A 96 26.09 7.72 29.27
N HIS A 97 26.82 8.17 28.24
CA HIS A 97 28.24 7.92 27.95
C HIS A 97 28.61 8.64 26.64
N PRO A 98 29.78 9.31 26.50
CA PRO A 98 30.12 10.06 25.27
C PRO A 98 30.06 9.22 23.98
N ALA A 99 30.58 8.00 24.01
CA ALA A 99 30.50 7.09 22.85
C ALA A 99 29.07 6.66 22.52
N TRP A 100 28.19 6.52 23.50
CA TRP A 100 26.77 6.25 23.25
C TRP A 100 26.09 7.44 22.61
N GLY A 101 26.34 8.65 23.13
CA GLY A 101 25.82 9.89 22.57
C GLY A 101 26.24 10.12 21.12
N ILE A 102 27.51 9.85 20.79
CA ILE A 102 28.02 9.89 19.42
C ILE A 102 27.31 8.86 18.53
N PHE A 103 27.19 7.61 18.98
CA PHE A 103 26.52 6.58 18.19
C PHE A 103 25.08 6.96 17.89
N CYS A 104 24.26 7.30 18.90
CA CYS A 104 22.86 7.67 18.72
C CYS A 104 22.65 8.93 17.86
N SER A 105 23.66 9.80 17.79
CA SER A 105 23.59 11.04 17.00
C SER A 105 23.96 10.85 15.52
N ASN A 106 24.69 9.78 15.17
CA ASN A 106 25.33 9.63 13.85
C ASN A 106 25.03 8.29 13.16
N ALA A 107 24.49 7.31 13.88
CA ALA A 107 24.19 6.00 13.30
C ALA A 107 23.07 6.11 12.26
N LEU A 108 23.29 5.53 11.08
CA LEU A 108 22.33 5.52 9.99
C LEU A 108 21.54 4.21 10.02
N LYS A 109 20.22 4.32 9.87
CA LYS A 109 19.30 3.18 9.90
C LYS A 109 19.44 2.34 8.63
N GLU A 110 19.64 1.05 8.80
CA GLU A 110 19.68 0.07 7.71
C GLU A 110 18.41 -0.79 7.71
N VAL A 111 18.36 -1.77 6.80
CA VAL A 111 17.28 -2.76 6.73
C VAL A 111 17.22 -3.63 7.99
N GLN A 112 16.03 -4.14 8.32
CA GLN A 112 15.79 -5.07 9.45
C GLN A 112 16.18 -4.53 10.84
N GLY A 113 16.12 -3.21 11.04
CA GLY A 113 16.36 -2.59 12.36
C GLY A 113 17.83 -2.51 12.77
N MET A 114 18.75 -2.82 11.85
CA MET A 114 20.18 -2.61 12.06
C MET A 114 20.56 -1.15 11.84
N TYR A 115 21.63 -0.72 12.50
CA TYR A 115 22.21 0.61 12.32
C TYR A 115 23.71 0.49 12.08
N GLY A 116 24.23 1.33 11.21
CA GLY A 116 25.66 1.38 10.90
C GLY A 116 26.22 2.76 11.15
N LEU A 117 27.49 2.81 11.59
CA LEU A 117 28.21 4.06 11.75
C LEU A 117 29.19 4.27 10.60
N TYR A 118 29.01 5.38 9.89
CA TYR A 118 29.70 5.72 8.65
C TYR A 118 30.24 7.14 8.76
N PRO A 119 31.51 7.35 9.13
CA PRO A 119 32.00 8.66 9.56
C PRO A 119 31.86 9.78 8.54
N THR A 120 32.00 9.47 7.25
CA THR A 120 31.84 10.45 6.18
C THR A 120 30.36 10.72 5.94
N ALA A 121 29.55 9.67 5.79
CA ALA A 121 28.11 9.82 5.57
C ALA A 121 27.38 10.45 6.76
N ALA A 122 27.85 10.26 8.00
CA ALA A 122 27.34 10.89 9.21
C ALA A 122 27.49 12.42 9.21
N ARG A 123 28.35 12.97 8.35
CA ARG A 123 28.51 14.43 8.15
C ARG A 123 27.50 15.01 7.16
N ILE A 124 26.68 14.19 6.51
CA ILE A 124 25.71 14.68 5.53
C ILE A 124 24.50 15.23 6.28
N ASN A 125 24.25 16.53 6.16
CA ASN A 125 23.19 17.21 6.89
C ASN A 125 21.78 16.88 6.39
N HIS A 126 20.80 17.27 7.20
CA HIS A 126 19.39 17.10 6.89
C HIS A 126 18.84 18.15 5.92
N SER A 127 17.95 17.71 5.03
CA SER A 127 16.89 18.53 4.43
C SER A 127 15.59 17.73 4.42
N CYS A 128 14.44 18.38 4.61
CA CYS A 128 13.14 17.71 4.45
C CYS A 128 12.82 17.40 2.99
N VAL A 129 13.50 18.07 2.05
CA VAL A 129 13.48 17.82 0.61
C VAL A 129 14.91 17.53 0.15
N PRO A 130 15.45 16.35 0.47
CA PRO A 130 16.85 16.04 0.22
C PRO A 130 17.19 15.99 -1.28
N ASN A 131 18.48 16.13 -1.59
CA ASN A 131 19.03 15.95 -2.93
C ASN A 131 19.87 14.66 -3.06
N ALA A 132 20.10 13.94 -1.97
CA ALA A 132 20.73 12.62 -1.96
C ALA A 132 19.97 11.62 -1.06
N HIS A 133 20.20 10.33 -1.31
CA HIS A 133 19.66 9.24 -0.51
C HIS A 133 20.76 8.23 -0.17
N TYR A 134 20.68 7.65 1.03
CA TYR A 134 21.59 6.61 1.47
C TYR A 134 20.90 5.25 1.49
N ALA A 135 21.62 4.21 1.08
CA ALA A 135 21.17 2.84 1.18
C ALA A 135 22.35 1.90 1.41
N ARG A 136 22.11 0.81 2.16
CA ARG A 136 23.08 -0.27 2.32
C ARG A 136 23.10 -1.11 1.04
N ASN A 137 24.25 -1.14 0.36
CA ASN A 137 24.47 -2.07 -0.74
C ASN A 137 25.09 -3.36 -0.17
N ASN A 138 24.30 -4.43 -0.11
CA ASN A 138 24.72 -5.71 0.47
C ASN A 138 25.76 -6.43 -0.39
N ALA A 139 25.72 -6.27 -1.72
CA ALA A 139 26.74 -6.86 -2.61
C ALA A 139 28.13 -6.24 -2.37
N LEU A 140 28.18 -4.93 -2.08
CA LEU A 140 29.42 -4.23 -1.78
C LEU A 140 29.84 -4.28 -0.31
N GLY A 141 28.91 -4.62 0.59
CA GLY A 141 29.15 -4.53 2.03
C GLY A 141 29.33 -3.09 2.54
N LYS A 142 28.81 -2.09 1.82
CA LYS A 142 29.02 -0.65 2.08
C LYS A 142 27.70 0.12 2.13
N LEU A 143 27.69 1.25 2.83
CA LEU A 143 26.69 2.29 2.62
C LEU A 143 26.99 3.01 1.31
N THR A 144 25.98 3.27 0.51
CA THR A 144 26.08 4.06 -0.71
C THR A 144 25.22 5.31 -0.59
N ILE A 145 25.70 6.43 -1.13
CA ILE A 145 24.96 7.69 -1.25
C ILE A 145 24.77 7.97 -2.74
N HIS A 146 23.51 8.14 -3.19
CA HIS A 146 23.19 8.48 -4.58
C HIS A 146 22.50 9.85 -4.65
N ALA A 147 22.84 10.64 -5.67
CA ALA A 147 22.14 11.88 -5.99
C ALA A 147 20.75 11.55 -6.54
N VAL A 148 19.69 12.10 -5.94
CA VAL A 148 18.29 11.88 -6.40
C VAL A 148 17.76 13.06 -7.21
N LYS A 149 18.53 14.15 -7.26
CA LYS A 149 18.33 15.35 -8.07
C LYS A 149 19.70 15.80 -8.61
N ASP A 150 19.71 16.66 -9.61
CA ASP A 150 20.94 17.36 -9.97
C ASP A 150 21.36 18.27 -8.81
N ILE A 151 22.66 18.29 -8.50
CA ILE A 151 23.24 19.10 -7.42
C ILE A 151 24.26 20.05 -8.05
N ALA A 152 24.08 21.36 -7.87
CA ALA A 152 25.00 22.33 -8.43
C ALA A 152 26.32 22.35 -7.65
N GLU A 153 27.38 22.87 -8.27
CA GLU A 153 28.61 23.16 -7.53
C GLU A 153 28.34 24.17 -6.42
N GLY A 154 28.87 23.91 -5.23
CA GLY A 154 28.67 24.75 -4.05
C GLY A 154 27.42 24.41 -3.22
N ASP A 155 26.49 23.61 -3.76
CA ASP A 155 25.32 23.17 -3.00
C ASP A 155 25.69 22.16 -1.92
N GLU A 156 24.96 22.21 -0.81
CA GLU A 156 25.05 21.21 0.26
C GLU A 156 24.38 19.90 -0.19
N ILE A 157 25.10 18.78 -0.04
CA ILE A 157 24.55 17.44 -0.21
C ILE A 157 23.81 17.10 1.08
N THR A 158 22.53 16.74 0.96
CA THR A 158 21.63 16.53 2.09
C THR A 158 20.84 15.23 1.96
N ILE A 159 20.57 14.61 3.11
CA ILE A 159 19.74 13.40 3.25
C ILE A 159 18.56 13.66 4.18
N PHE A 160 17.62 12.72 4.23
CA PHE A 160 16.47 12.79 5.12
C PHE A 160 16.73 12.03 6.42
N TYR A 161 16.50 12.66 7.57
CA TYR A 161 16.78 12.09 8.90
C TYR A 161 15.53 11.53 9.59
N LEU A 162 14.35 11.89 9.09
CA LEU A 162 13.09 11.75 9.82
C LEU A 162 12.16 10.73 9.14
N ASN A 163 10.86 10.84 9.41
CA ASN A 163 9.79 10.19 8.66
C ASN A 163 9.13 11.23 7.73
N VAL A 164 8.91 10.87 6.46
CA VAL A 164 8.47 11.79 5.39
C VAL A 164 7.10 12.40 5.66
N TYR A 165 6.27 11.71 6.43
CA TYR A 165 4.91 12.12 6.70
C TYR A 165 4.77 13.13 7.85
N ASN A 166 5.87 13.48 8.52
CA ASN A 166 5.80 14.42 9.64
C ASN A 166 5.46 15.82 9.17
N ILE A 167 4.45 16.45 9.77
CA ILE A 167 4.11 17.87 9.58
C ILE A 167 5.23 18.78 10.10
N ARG A 168 5.24 20.06 9.72
CA ARG A 168 6.34 20.99 10.06
C ARG A 168 6.65 21.01 11.56
N ALA A 169 5.63 21.12 12.40
CA ALA A 169 5.81 21.17 13.85
C ALA A 169 6.52 19.92 14.39
N GLU A 170 6.16 18.74 13.89
CA GLU A 170 6.80 17.48 14.25
C GLU A 170 8.23 17.38 13.73
N ARG A 171 8.50 17.82 12.48
CA ARG A 171 9.84 17.84 11.92
C ARG A 171 10.77 18.69 12.77
N GLN A 172 10.37 19.93 13.08
CA GLN A 172 11.15 20.83 13.94
C GLN A 172 11.32 20.28 15.35
N LYS A 173 10.28 19.64 15.91
CA LYS A 173 10.36 19.00 17.23
C LYS A 173 11.27 17.77 17.22
N LYS A 174 11.40 17.01 16.14
CA LYS A 174 12.23 15.79 16.10
C LYS A 174 13.70 16.10 15.82
N LEU A 175 13.97 17.15 15.03
CA LEU A 175 15.31 17.66 14.84
C LEU A 175 15.82 18.28 16.15
N ARG A 176 17.07 17.97 16.49
CA ARG A 176 17.74 18.43 17.70
C ARG A 176 19.08 19.01 17.29
N GLY A 177 19.45 20.13 17.89
CA GLY A 177 20.72 20.81 17.63
C GLY A 177 20.68 21.85 16.51
N PHE A 178 19.62 21.92 15.69
CA PHE A 178 19.41 22.98 14.70
C PHE A 178 17.93 23.15 14.32
N THR A 179 17.60 24.28 13.71
CA THR A 179 16.26 24.55 13.11
C THR A 179 16.33 24.34 11.60
N CYS A 180 15.43 23.54 11.04
CA CYS A 180 15.43 23.30 9.60
C CYS A 180 14.78 24.48 8.85
N THR A 181 15.49 25.03 7.87
CA THR A 181 15.05 26.16 7.03
C THR A 181 14.95 25.79 5.55
N CYS A 182 14.83 24.50 5.23
CA CYS A 182 14.62 24.04 3.85
C CYS A 182 13.31 24.60 3.27
N SER A 183 13.15 24.55 1.94
CA SER A 183 12.00 25.13 1.24
C SER A 183 10.64 24.64 1.76
N LEU A 184 10.56 23.40 2.25
CA LEU A 184 9.34 22.85 2.87
C LEU A 184 9.08 23.39 4.28
N CYS A 185 10.12 23.60 5.09
CA CYS A 185 10.02 24.15 6.45
C CYS A 185 9.90 25.68 6.48
N SER A 186 10.24 26.35 5.37
CA SER A 186 10.14 27.80 5.20
C SER A 186 8.81 28.24 4.58
N LEU A 187 7.87 27.31 4.37
CA LEU A 187 6.49 27.65 4.00
C LEU A 187 5.80 28.39 5.16
N GLU A 188 4.93 29.34 4.79
CA GLU A 188 4.16 30.17 5.71
C GLU A 188 2.70 30.29 5.28
N GLY A 189 1.84 30.75 6.19
CA GLY A 189 0.43 31.04 5.92
C GLY A 189 -0.34 29.83 5.39
N GLU A 190 -1.12 30.05 4.33
CA GLU A 190 -1.99 29.01 3.76
C GLU A 190 -1.19 27.88 3.11
N ARG A 191 -0.05 28.19 2.47
CA ARG A 191 0.81 27.18 1.83
C ARG A 191 1.36 26.16 2.83
N LEU A 192 1.65 26.61 4.06
CA LEU A 192 2.07 25.72 5.13
C LEU A 192 0.93 24.79 5.57
N LYS A 193 -0.28 25.33 5.76
CA LYS A 193 -1.44 24.51 6.15
C LYS A 193 -1.76 23.45 5.09
N GLU A 194 -1.76 23.83 3.82
CA GLU A 194 -1.99 22.90 2.72
C GLU A 194 -0.92 21.81 2.66
N SER A 195 0.36 22.15 2.87
CA SER A 195 1.46 21.18 2.93
C SER A 195 1.28 20.21 4.10
N ASP A 196 0.99 20.71 5.31
CA ASP A 196 0.75 19.86 6.48
C ASP A 196 -0.48 18.95 6.28
N GLN A 197 -1.55 19.44 5.63
CA GLN A 197 -2.72 18.63 5.27
C GLN A 197 -2.37 17.52 4.26
N ARG A 198 -1.58 17.82 3.22
CA ARG A 198 -1.17 16.82 2.22
C ARG A 198 -0.28 15.74 2.85
N LEU A 199 0.64 16.12 3.74
CA LEU A 199 1.49 15.18 4.47
C LEU A 199 0.69 14.28 5.42
N GLN A 200 -0.28 14.85 6.14
CA GLN A 200 -1.19 14.09 7.00
C GLN A 200 -2.04 13.10 6.19
N LEU A 201 -2.60 13.52 5.06
CA LEU A 201 -3.37 12.63 4.19
C LEU A 201 -2.48 11.53 3.57
N SER A 202 -1.23 11.87 3.20
CA SER A 202 -0.26 10.88 2.72
C SER A 202 0.05 9.83 3.78
N PHE A 203 0.17 10.23 5.05
CA PHE A 203 0.34 9.30 6.18
C PHE A 203 -0.82 8.32 6.26
N GLU A 204 -2.05 8.84 6.23
CA GLU A 204 -3.27 8.05 6.34
C GLU A 204 -3.41 7.06 5.19
N LEU A 205 -3.14 7.51 3.95
CA LEU A 205 -3.16 6.65 2.78
C LEU A 205 -2.06 5.59 2.84
N CYS A 206 -0.83 5.93 3.24
CA CYS A 206 0.25 4.96 3.40
C CYS A 206 -0.09 3.91 4.47
N HIS A 207 -0.73 4.31 5.56
CA HIS A 207 -1.16 3.37 6.59
C HIS A 207 -2.27 2.45 6.08
N LEU A 208 -3.20 2.98 5.28
CA LEU A 208 -4.26 2.21 4.64
C LEU A 208 -3.71 1.18 3.64
N THR A 209 -2.63 1.52 2.92
CA THR A 209 -2.02 0.60 1.95
C THR A 209 -1.35 -0.60 2.62
N GLY A 210 -1.08 -0.56 3.93
CA GLY A 210 -0.38 -1.63 4.63
C GLY A 210 1.07 -1.79 4.16
N ASP A 211 1.69 -2.92 4.47
CA ASP A 211 3.05 -3.25 4.03
C ASP A 211 3.11 -4.25 2.85
N GLU A 212 4.33 -4.53 2.36
CA GLU A 212 4.58 -5.46 1.25
C GLU A 212 4.17 -6.91 1.57
N ILE A 213 4.28 -7.33 2.84
CA ILE A 213 3.93 -8.68 3.29
C ILE A 213 2.41 -8.84 3.26
N GLU A 214 1.70 -7.86 3.80
CA GLU A 214 0.25 -7.72 3.73
C GLU A 214 -0.26 -7.61 2.28
N ALA A 215 0.55 -7.02 1.39
CA ALA A 215 0.24 -6.98 -0.04
C ALA A 215 0.37 -8.35 -0.70
N SER A 216 1.40 -9.10 -0.33
CA SER A 216 1.73 -10.40 -0.91
C SER A 216 0.79 -11.52 -0.45
N ASN A 217 0.22 -11.43 0.75
CA ASN A 217 -0.69 -12.43 1.30
C ASN A 217 -2.19 -12.14 1.06
N GLY A 218 -2.52 -11.01 0.41
CA GLY A 218 -3.90 -10.60 0.11
C GLY A 218 -4.68 -10.09 1.33
N SER A 219 -4.01 -9.72 2.43
CA SER A 219 -4.69 -9.29 3.67
C SER A 219 -5.33 -7.90 3.56
N VAL A 220 -4.88 -7.03 2.66
CA VAL A 220 -5.56 -5.76 2.29
C VAL A 220 -5.88 -5.80 0.80
N CYS A 221 -7.11 -5.50 0.40
CA CYS A 221 -7.56 -5.67 -0.99
C CYS A 221 -7.57 -4.36 -1.81
N ARG A 222 -7.20 -3.21 -1.22
CA ARG A 222 -7.42 -1.89 -1.82
C ARG A 222 -6.15 -1.08 -1.86
N ARG A 223 -5.54 -0.92 -3.03
CA ARG A 223 -4.20 -0.29 -3.09
C ARG A 223 -3.91 0.57 -4.31
N PRO A 224 -4.37 0.29 -5.55
CA PRO A 224 -3.82 1.03 -6.70
C PRO A 224 -4.06 2.55 -6.66
N ARG A 225 -5.31 3.03 -6.45
CA ARG A 225 -5.53 4.48 -6.41
C ARG A 225 -5.08 5.12 -5.10
N ALA A 226 -5.12 4.38 -3.98
CA ALA A 226 -4.56 4.85 -2.72
C ALA A 226 -3.04 5.05 -2.79
N VAL A 227 -2.32 4.10 -3.39
CA VAL A 227 -0.89 4.21 -3.68
C VAL A 227 -0.63 5.40 -4.59
N LEU A 228 -1.33 5.50 -5.73
CA LEU A 228 -1.16 6.62 -6.65
C LEU A 228 -1.42 7.97 -5.96
N ALA A 229 -2.52 8.10 -5.23
CA ALA A 229 -2.86 9.33 -4.51
C ALA A 229 -1.80 9.68 -3.45
N CYS A 230 -1.27 8.69 -2.73
CA CYS A 230 -0.18 8.90 -1.79
C CYS A 230 1.09 9.41 -2.50
N MET A 231 1.48 8.78 -3.61
CA MET A 231 2.62 9.24 -4.42
C MET A 231 2.42 10.67 -4.94
N ASP A 232 1.24 10.97 -5.51
CA ASP A 232 0.93 12.30 -6.05
C ASP A 232 0.99 13.40 -4.97
N LEU A 233 0.56 13.08 -3.74
CA LEU A 233 0.64 14.01 -2.62
C LEU A 233 2.09 14.26 -2.19
N LEU A 234 2.92 13.20 -2.12
CA LEU A 234 4.34 13.32 -1.78
C LEU A 234 5.13 14.06 -2.87
N ASP A 235 4.83 13.81 -4.15
CA ASP A 235 5.46 14.48 -5.28
C ASP A 235 5.15 16.00 -5.26
N LYS A 236 3.93 16.39 -4.87
CA LYS A 236 3.56 17.81 -4.69
C LYS A 236 4.34 18.51 -3.58
N GLU A 237 4.84 17.79 -2.59
CA GLU A 237 5.75 18.33 -1.56
C GLU A 237 7.21 18.47 -2.07
N GLY A 238 7.50 18.03 -3.30
CA GLY A 238 8.86 17.98 -3.85
C GLY A 238 9.71 16.90 -3.19
N VAL A 239 9.06 15.93 -2.52
CA VAL A 239 9.66 14.85 -1.76
C VAL A 239 9.75 13.61 -2.65
N LEU A 240 10.71 13.61 -3.57
CA LEU A 240 11.12 12.36 -4.23
C LEU A 240 11.91 11.54 -3.22
N HIS A 241 11.27 10.57 -2.60
CA HIS A 241 11.83 9.78 -1.51
C HIS A 241 11.80 8.29 -1.83
N ALA A 242 12.70 7.54 -1.20
CA ALA A 242 12.71 6.08 -1.29
C ALA A 242 11.40 5.41 -0.83
N TYR A 243 10.45 6.14 -0.22
CA TYR A 243 9.11 5.61 0.07
C TYR A 243 8.33 5.31 -1.22
N SER A 244 8.63 6.00 -2.32
CA SER A 244 8.08 5.64 -3.63
C SER A 244 8.46 4.21 -4.04
N LEU A 245 9.63 3.70 -3.63
CA LEU A 245 10.02 2.30 -3.86
C LEU A 245 9.04 1.34 -3.17
N GLU A 246 8.76 1.60 -1.89
CA GLU A 246 7.84 0.81 -1.08
C GLU A 246 6.42 0.85 -1.67
N LEU A 247 5.95 2.03 -2.06
CA LEU A 247 4.65 2.23 -2.69
C LEU A 247 4.52 1.47 -4.03
N TYR A 248 5.52 1.54 -4.90
CA TYR A 248 5.54 0.75 -6.15
C TYR A 248 5.63 -0.75 -5.89
N ALA A 249 6.41 -1.19 -4.90
CA ALA A 249 6.49 -2.59 -4.50
C ALA A 249 5.13 -3.11 -4.00
N ILE A 250 4.44 -2.34 -3.16
CA ILE A 250 3.09 -2.63 -2.69
C ILE A 250 2.11 -2.75 -3.87
N ALA A 251 2.15 -1.81 -4.82
CA ALA A 251 1.30 -1.83 -6.01
C ALA A 251 1.59 -3.05 -6.90
N PHE A 252 2.87 -3.34 -7.16
CA PHE A 252 3.30 -4.50 -7.92
C PHE A 252 2.79 -5.80 -7.32
N HIS A 253 3.02 -6.04 -6.01
CA HIS A 253 2.60 -7.26 -5.33
C HIS A 253 1.07 -7.40 -5.33
N HIS A 254 0.33 -6.31 -5.14
CA HIS A 254 -1.13 -6.32 -5.24
C HIS A 254 -1.61 -6.71 -6.64
N VAL A 255 -1.06 -6.10 -7.69
CA VAL A 255 -1.44 -6.37 -9.08
C VAL A 255 -1.01 -7.79 -9.51
N LEU A 256 0.12 -8.25 -9.01
CA LEU A 256 0.60 -9.63 -9.21
C LEU A 256 -0.35 -10.63 -8.56
N PHE A 257 -0.77 -10.38 -7.32
CA PHE A 257 -1.71 -11.22 -6.59
C PHE A 257 -3.09 -11.26 -7.26
N THR A 258 -3.55 -10.12 -7.78
CA THR A 258 -4.79 -10.00 -8.57
C THR A 258 -4.63 -10.45 -10.02
N ARG A 259 -3.43 -10.91 -10.40
CA ARG A 259 -3.11 -11.71 -11.59
C ARG A 259 -3.05 -10.94 -12.92
N PHE A 260 -2.65 -9.67 -12.94
CA PHE A 260 -2.53 -8.88 -14.19
C PHE A 260 -1.10 -8.70 -14.67
N ARG A 261 -0.64 -9.53 -15.63
CA ARG A 261 0.77 -9.56 -16.05
C ARG A 261 1.26 -8.21 -16.58
N ALA A 262 0.53 -7.60 -17.51
CA ALA A 262 0.97 -6.36 -18.16
C ALA A 262 1.12 -5.20 -17.15
N ARG A 263 0.15 -5.06 -16.22
CA ARG A 263 0.23 -4.03 -15.17
C ARG A 263 1.33 -4.33 -14.16
N SER A 264 1.48 -5.58 -13.72
CA SER A 264 2.58 -5.99 -12.82
C SER A 264 3.93 -5.64 -13.42
N LYS A 265 4.12 -5.90 -14.72
CA LYS A 265 5.36 -5.59 -15.41
C LYS A 265 5.66 -4.09 -15.43
N ILE A 266 4.70 -3.26 -15.84
CA ILE A 266 4.89 -1.79 -15.89
C ILE A 266 5.16 -1.21 -14.50
N LEU A 267 4.45 -1.65 -13.46
CA LEU A 267 4.70 -1.20 -12.09
C LEU A 267 6.09 -1.60 -11.59
N LEU A 268 6.52 -2.82 -11.89
CA LEU A 268 7.85 -3.31 -11.51
C LEU A 268 8.97 -2.62 -12.29
N GLU A 269 8.75 -2.29 -13.57
CA GLU A 269 9.69 -1.51 -14.37
C GLU A 269 9.90 -0.11 -13.77
N ARG A 270 8.82 0.57 -13.34
CA ARG A 270 8.91 1.85 -12.62
C ARG A 270 9.63 1.70 -11.27
N ALA A 271 9.36 0.62 -10.54
CA ALA A 271 10.07 0.32 -9.30
C ALA A 271 11.58 0.14 -9.55
N ILE A 272 11.97 -0.56 -10.63
CA ILE A 272 13.37 -0.75 -11.02
C ILE A 272 14.04 0.58 -11.34
N GLU A 273 13.40 1.46 -12.12
CA GLU A 273 13.96 2.79 -12.43
C GLU A 273 14.27 3.60 -11.17
N LEU A 274 13.34 3.59 -10.21
CA LEU A 274 13.57 4.22 -8.91
C LEU A 274 14.64 3.48 -8.11
N SER A 275 14.65 2.15 -8.09
CA SER A 275 15.67 1.36 -7.38
C SER A 275 17.08 1.65 -7.91
N ILE A 276 17.23 1.84 -9.23
CA ILE A 276 18.51 2.27 -9.83
C ILE A 276 18.89 3.66 -9.32
N LEU A 277 17.94 4.61 -9.31
CA LEU A 277 18.18 5.97 -8.84
C LEU A 277 18.60 6.03 -7.36
N PHE A 278 17.94 5.28 -6.49
CA PHE A 278 18.14 5.34 -5.03
C PHE A 278 19.22 4.38 -4.52
N LEU A 279 19.33 3.19 -5.12
CA LEU A 279 20.15 2.07 -4.62
C LEU A 279 21.35 1.78 -5.53
N GLY A 280 21.31 2.26 -6.79
CA GLY A 280 22.30 1.97 -7.82
C GLY A 280 21.99 0.69 -8.60
N GLU A 281 22.46 0.65 -9.84
CA GLU A 281 22.30 -0.44 -10.82
C GLU A 281 22.82 -1.80 -10.32
N ASP A 282 23.87 -1.79 -9.50
CA ASP A 282 24.51 -2.97 -8.91
C ASP A 282 23.83 -3.46 -7.61
N SER A 283 22.72 -2.84 -7.21
CA SER A 283 21.96 -3.28 -6.05
C SER A 283 21.35 -4.67 -6.27
N PRO A 284 21.42 -5.58 -5.28
CA PRO A 284 20.72 -6.86 -5.34
C PRO A 284 19.23 -6.73 -5.66
N VAL A 285 18.56 -5.68 -5.13
CA VAL A 285 17.14 -5.40 -5.38
C VAL A 285 16.85 -5.26 -6.88
N VAL A 286 17.65 -4.45 -7.59
CA VAL A 286 17.52 -4.24 -9.05
C VAL A 286 17.69 -5.55 -9.81
N LYS A 287 18.63 -6.40 -9.39
CA LYS A 287 18.89 -7.70 -10.01
C LYS A 287 17.74 -8.69 -9.80
N ASP A 288 17.17 -8.70 -8.60
CA ASP A 288 16.05 -9.57 -8.22
C ASP A 288 14.78 -9.16 -8.98
N ASP A 289 14.45 -7.87 -9.00
CA ASP A 289 13.29 -7.32 -9.72
C ASP A 289 13.37 -7.61 -11.23
N ARG A 290 14.54 -7.46 -11.86
CA ARG A 290 14.74 -7.85 -13.27
C ARG A 290 14.57 -9.34 -13.51
N SER A 291 14.86 -10.17 -12.52
CA SER A 291 14.65 -11.61 -12.61
C SER A 291 13.18 -11.96 -12.49
N ILE A 292 12.42 -11.22 -11.67
CA ILE A 292 10.95 -11.32 -11.58
C ILE A 292 10.30 -10.92 -12.90
N ILE A 293 10.72 -9.81 -13.55
CA ILE A 293 10.20 -9.43 -14.89
C ILE A 293 10.41 -10.57 -15.90
N ARG A 294 11.61 -11.15 -15.94
CA ARG A 294 11.89 -12.27 -16.84
C ARG A 294 11.00 -13.47 -16.53
N ALA A 295 10.80 -13.79 -15.25
CA ALA A 295 9.92 -14.87 -14.82
C ALA A 295 8.45 -14.62 -15.20
N LEU A 296 7.96 -13.38 -15.14
CA LEU A 296 6.62 -13.02 -15.62
C LEU A 296 6.43 -13.34 -17.11
N ASP A 297 7.49 -13.29 -17.90
CA ASP A 297 7.47 -13.55 -19.33
C ASP A 297 7.71 -15.02 -19.69
N THR A 298 8.48 -15.76 -18.88
CA THR A 298 8.96 -17.10 -19.27
C THR A 298 8.56 -18.24 -18.33
N ASN A 299 8.07 -17.98 -17.12
CA ASN A 299 7.79 -19.01 -16.12
C ASN A 299 6.31 -19.44 -16.15
N PRO A 300 5.98 -20.67 -16.60
CA PRO A 300 4.59 -21.13 -16.71
C PRO A 300 3.86 -21.22 -15.37
N VAL A 301 4.59 -21.46 -14.27
CA VAL A 301 3.99 -21.52 -12.92
C VAL A 301 3.58 -20.13 -12.46
N MET A 302 4.41 -19.12 -12.75
CA MET A 302 4.09 -17.73 -12.43
C MET A 302 2.90 -17.23 -13.25
N GLN A 303 2.85 -17.59 -14.54
CA GLN A 303 1.77 -17.24 -15.47
C GLN A 303 0.47 -18.01 -15.22
N TYR A 304 0.46 -19.05 -14.39
CA TYR A 304 -0.73 -19.85 -14.16
C TYR A 304 -1.87 -19.01 -13.57
N ARG A 305 -3.02 -19.00 -14.29
CA ARG A 305 -4.21 -18.18 -13.99
C ARG A 305 -3.98 -16.67 -14.00
N MET A 306 -2.92 -16.19 -14.66
CA MET A 306 -2.75 -14.78 -14.94
C MET A 306 -3.54 -14.33 -16.16
N ASP A 307 -4.06 -13.11 -16.12
CA ASP A 307 -4.43 -12.37 -17.31
C ASP A 307 -3.15 -12.00 -18.07
N LEU A 308 -2.99 -12.61 -19.23
CA LEU A 308 -1.85 -12.43 -20.13
C LEU A 308 -2.12 -11.40 -21.23
N SER A 309 -3.27 -10.72 -21.19
CA SER A 309 -3.61 -9.66 -22.14
C SER A 309 -2.51 -8.59 -22.16
N PRO A 310 -2.12 -8.08 -23.35
CA PRO A 310 -1.13 -7.01 -23.44
C PRO A 310 -1.67 -5.70 -22.85
N ALA A 311 -0.75 -4.77 -22.56
CA ALA A 311 -1.14 -3.40 -22.27
C ALA A 311 -1.84 -2.80 -23.52
N PRO A 312 -2.91 -2.01 -23.36
CA PRO A 312 -3.57 -1.38 -24.49
C PRO A 312 -2.61 -0.43 -25.22
N GLU A 313 -2.59 -0.51 -26.55
CA GLU A 313 -1.78 0.36 -27.40
C GLU A 313 -2.50 1.69 -27.71
N GLY A 314 -1.74 2.75 -27.99
CA GLY A 314 -2.28 4.04 -28.43
C GLY A 314 -2.98 4.88 -27.36
N LEU A 315 -2.85 4.52 -26.08
CA LEU A 315 -3.36 5.34 -24.97
C LEU A 315 -2.56 6.63 -24.84
N THR A 316 -3.24 7.72 -24.46
CA THR A 316 -2.55 8.92 -23.97
C THR A 316 -1.87 8.61 -22.62
N PRO A 317 -0.88 9.39 -22.18
CA PRO A 317 -0.25 9.20 -20.86
C PRO A 317 -1.27 9.12 -19.73
N GLU A 318 -2.29 9.99 -19.73
CA GLU A 318 -3.32 10.03 -18.69
C GLU A 318 -4.21 8.78 -18.72
N ALA A 319 -4.57 8.31 -19.93
CA ALA A 319 -5.35 7.08 -20.08
C ALA A 319 -4.55 5.84 -19.69
N LEU A 320 -3.23 5.84 -19.89
CA LEU A 320 -2.33 4.79 -19.42
C LEU A 320 -2.27 4.76 -17.89
N GLU A 321 -2.12 5.92 -17.23
CA GLU A 321 -2.16 6.00 -15.76
C GLU A 321 -3.52 5.50 -15.22
N ASP A 322 -4.65 5.95 -15.79
CA ASP A 322 -5.95 5.43 -15.34
C ASP A 322 -6.08 3.92 -15.55
N TRP A 323 -5.62 3.39 -16.69
CA TRP A 323 -5.60 1.94 -16.92
C TRP A 323 -4.70 1.18 -15.93
N LEU A 324 -3.55 1.74 -15.57
CA LEU A 324 -2.58 1.12 -14.66
C LEU A 324 -3.14 1.07 -13.23
N TRP A 325 -3.69 2.18 -12.76
CA TRP A 325 -4.09 2.40 -11.37
C TRP A 325 -5.58 2.22 -11.10
N ARG A 326 -6.41 1.92 -12.10
CA ARG A 326 -7.82 1.57 -11.86
C ARG A 326 -7.96 0.23 -11.13
N ASP A 327 -9.04 0.11 -10.38
CA ASP A 327 -9.46 -1.16 -9.80
C ASP A 327 -9.76 -2.22 -10.87
N TRP A 328 -9.79 -3.47 -10.44
CA TRP A 328 -10.35 -4.54 -11.25
C TRP A 328 -11.84 -4.31 -11.51
N LYS A 329 -12.28 -4.58 -12.75
CA LYS A 329 -13.69 -4.47 -13.11
C LYS A 329 -14.54 -5.37 -12.23
N ALA A 330 -15.70 -4.86 -11.82
CA ALA A 330 -16.71 -5.61 -11.10
C ALA A 330 -17.18 -6.87 -11.84
N CYS A 331 -17.25 -6.77 -13.17
CA CYS A 331 -17.84 -7.78 -14.05
C CYS A 331 -16.82 -8.19 -15.13
N SER A 332 -16.49 -9.49 -15.16
CA SER A 332 -15.81 -10.10 -16.31
C SER A 332 -16.85 -10.83 -17.15
N ASN A 333 -17.13 -10.32 -18.35
CA ASN A 333 -18.03 -10.95 -19.34
C ASN A 333 -19.44 -11.34 -18.82
N GLY A 334 -20.06 -10.45 -18.03
CA GLY A 334 -21.53 -10.40 -17.88
C GLY A 334 -22.08 -10.45 -16.45
N PHE A 335 -21.42 -11.16 -15.52
CA PHE A 335 -21.94 -11.35 -14.15
C PHE A 335 -20.97 -10.86 -13.08
N THR A 336 -21.47 -10.08 -12.12
CA THR A 336 -20.67 -9.63 -10.97
C THR A 336 -20.30 -10.81 -10.08
N ASP A 337 -19.05 -10.87 -9.65
CA ASP A 337 -18.64 -11.79 -8.59
C ASP A 337 -18.86 -11.13 -7.22
N LEU A 338 -19.70 -11.72 -6.38
CA LEU A 338 -19.95 -11.21 -5.02
C LEU A 338 -18.75 -11.39 -4.09
N ALA A 339 -17.73 -12.16 -4.47
CA ALA A 339 -16.45 -12.23 -3.78
C ALA A 339 -15.47 -11.11 -4.19
N ASN A 340 -15.82 -10.28 -5.17
CA ASN A 340 -14.98 -9.17 -5.60
C ASN A 340 -14.95 -8.08 -4.53
N CYS A 341 -13.87 -8.03 -3.74
CA CYS A 341 -13.68 -7.05 -2.66
C CYS A 341 -13.63 -5.58 -3.13
N GLY A 342 -13.42 -5.33 -4.42
CA GLY A 342 -13.52 -3.99 -5.01
C GLY A 342 -14.96 -3.46 -5.06
N VAL A 343 -15.94 -4.37 -5.16
CA VAL A 343 -17.38 -4.07 -5.25
C VAL A 343 -18.09 -4.41 -3.94
N PHE A 344 -17.77 -5.56 -3.35
CA PHE A 344 -18.32 -6.06 -2.10
C PHE A 344 -17.22 -6.13 -1.04
N PRO A 345 -16.83 -4.99 -0.46
CA PRO A 345 -15.69 -4.93 0.41
C PRO A 345 -15.93 -5.59 1.77
N ARG A 346 -14.83 -6.00 2.39
CA ARG A 346 -14.78 -6.40 3.80
C ARG A 346 -15.04 -5.20 4.69
N PHE A 347 -15.39 -5.45 5.95
CA PHE A 347 -15.57 -4.35 6.90
C PHE A 347 -14.33 -3.48 7.00
N GLY A 348 -13.16 -4.09 7.23
CA GLY A 348 -11.88 -3.36 7.35
C GLY A 348 -11.52 -2.56 6.10
N ASP A 349 -12.05 -2.95 4.95
CA ASP A 349 -11.80 -2.24 3.71
C ASP A 349 -12.69 -1.00 3.60
N LEU A 350 -13.97 -1.01 4.04
CA LEU A 350 -14.96 0.07 3.83
C LEU A 350 -14.40 1.51 3.94
N PRO A 351 -14.79 2.43 3.02
CA PRO A 351 -14.30 3.80 3.07
C PRO A 351 -14.69 4.49 4.38
N ILE A 352 -13.79 5.31 4.91
CA ILE A 352 -14.05 6.10 6.12
C ILE A 352 -14.41 7.52 5.72
N TYR A 353 -13.45 8.25 5.14
CA TYR A 353 -13.63 9.60 4.61
C TYR A 353 -13.40 9.62 3.10
N PRO A 354 -14.14 10.44 2.33
CA PRO A 354 -13.96 10.53 0.88
C PRO A 354 -12.53 10.86 0.43
N GLU A 355 -11.88 11.80 1.11
CA GLU A 355 -10.52 12.27 0.85
C GLU A 355 -9.45 11.20 1.03
N SER A 356 -9.65 10.27 1.98
CA SER A 356 -8.76 9.14 2.25
C SER A 356 -9.24 7.83 1.62
N SER A 357 -10.25 7.89 0.73
CA SER A 357 -10.81 6.73 0.03
C SER A 357 -10.86 6.92 -1.49
N PRO A 358 -9.73 7.17 -2.17
CA PRO A 358 -9.68 7.49 -3.60
C PRO A 358 -10.15 6.33 -4.52
N ASP A 359 -10.18 5.09 -4.02
CA ASP A 359 -10.76 3.94 -4.74
C ASP A 359 -12.30 4.03 -4.85
N TYR A 360 -12.92 4.89 -4.03
CA TYR A 360 -14.38 5.02 -3.90
C TYR A 360 -14.88 6.38 -4.38
N PHE A 361 -14.08 7.43 -4.19
CA PHE A 361 -14.48 8.81 -4.44
C PHE A 361 -13.55 9.52 -5.42
N ALA A 362 -14.14 10.42 -6.20
CA ALA A 362 -13.46 11.41 -7.02
C ALA A 362 -13.79 12.79 -6.49
N LEU A 363 -12.81 13.68 -6.46
CA LEU A 363 -13.10 15.09 -6.35
C LEU A 363 -13.76 15.56 -7.66
N SER A 364 -14.83 16.35 -7.57
CA SER A 364 -15.50 16.94 -8.72
C SER A 364 -14.57 17.89 -9.48
N SER A 365 -14.91 18.18 -10.74
CA SER A 365 -14.11 19.04 -11.61
C SER A 365 -13.92 20.47 -11.07
N ASP A 366 -14.81 20.94 -10.21
CA ASP A 366 -14.71 22.23 -9.50
C ASP A 366 -13.81 22.19 -8.26
N GLY A 367 -13.32 21.01 -7.87
CA GLY A 367 -12.45 20.82 -6.70
C GLY A 367 -13.16 20.89 -5.36
N GLN A 368 -14.51 20.96 -5.30
CA GLN A 368 -15.24 21.26 -4.06
C GLN A 368 -15.89 20.07 -3.40
N THR A 369 -16.31 19.04 -4.15
CA THR A 369 -17.12 17.95 -3.62
C THR A 369 -16.61 16.58 -4.02
N TYR A 370 -16.58 15.63 -3.09
CA TYR A 370 -16.28 14.25 -3.42
C TYR A 370 -17.55 13.50 -3.84
N LYS A 371 -17.49 12.87 -5.02
CA LYS A 371 -18.57 12.03 -5.58
C LYS A 371 -18.13 10.58 -5.71
N PRO A 372 -19.03 9.59 -5.53
CA PRO A 372 -18.72 8.19 -5.78
C PRO A 372 -18.24 7.98 -7.23
N ARG A 373 -17.10 7.31 -7.41
CA ARG A 373 -16.57 6.92 -8.74
C ARG A 373 -17.28 5.71 -9.31
N LYS A 374 -17.67 4.80 -8.43
CA LYS A 374 -18.30 3.51 -8.72
C LYS A 374 -19.38 3.23 -7.67
N ALA A 375 -20.19 2.21 -7.91
CA ALA A 375 -21.03 1.66 -6.88
C ALA A 375 -20.30 0.55 -6.10
N TRP A 376 -20.68 0.37 -4.84
CA TRP A 376 -20.24 -0.75 -4.00
C TRP A 376 -21.34 -1.12 -3.01
N GLY A 377 -21.26 -2.31 -2.42
CA GLY A 377 -22.21 -2.75 -1.42
C GLY A 377 -21.57 -3.65 -0.37
N LEU A 378 -21.87 -3.46 0.90
CA LEU A 378 -21.52 -4.42 1.94
C LEU A 378 -22.46 -5.62 1.88
N LEU A 379 -21.94 -6.84 2.04
CA LEU A 379 -22.72 -8.05 2.31
C LEU A 379 -22.26 -8.65 3.64
N ALA A 380 -23.19 -8.85 4.57
CA ALA A 380 -22.89 -9.39 5.89
C ALA A 380 -24.01 -10.31 6.39
N GLY A 381 -23.65 -11.40 7.06
CA GLY A 381 -24.59 -12.28 7.74
C GLY A 381 -24.95 -11.72 9.10
N ILE A 382 -26.24 -11.59 9.40
CA ILE A 382 -26.74 -11.15 10.71
C ILE A 382 -26.53 -12.28 11.71
N THR A 383 -25.79 -12.01 12.78
CA THR A 383 -25.57 -12.96 13.87
C THR A 383 -26.49 -12.67 15.05
N GLU A 384 -26.77 -11.40 15.30
CA GLU A 384 -27.64 -10.96 16.41
C GLU A 384 -28.36 -9.65 16.04
N THR A 385 -29.50 -9.41 16.68
CA THR A 385 -30.24 -8.14 16.58
C THR A 385 -30.57 -7.63 17.97
N LEU A 386 -30.07 -6.43 18.29
CA LEU A 386 -30.27 -5.75 19.55
C LEU A 386 -31.09 -4.47 19.31
N PHE A 387 -32.10 -4.25 20.15
CA PHE A 387 -32.95 -3.07 20.09
C PHE A 387 -32.66 -2.18 21.28
N GLU A 388 -32.24 -0.95 21.01
CA GLU A 388 -31.99 0.07 22.02
C GLU A 388 -33.22 0.98 22.12
N THR A 389 -34.00 0.80 23.18
CA THR A 389 -35.30 1.46 23.36
C THR A 389 -35.17 2.96 23.66
N GLU A 390 -34.13 3.37 24.37
CA GLU A 390 -33.95 4.77 24.80
C GLU A 390 -33.67 5.72 23.64
N ASN A 391 -32.95 5.24 22.63
CA ASN A 391 -32.53 6.02 21.46
C ASN A 391 -33.21 5.59 20.15
N GLU A 392 -34.18 4.66 20.24
CA GLU A 392 -34.84 4.00 19.10
C GLU A 392 -33.86 3.45 18.05
N ARG A 393 -32.73 2.89 18.49
CA ARG A 393 -31.71 2.34 17.59
C ARG A 393 -31.86 0.84 17.45
N VAL A 394 -31.51 0.35 16.26
CA VAL A 394 -31.37 -1.09 16.01
C VAL A 394 -29.90 -1.35 15.70
N HIS A 395 -29.31 -2.26 16.48
CA HIS A 395 -27.95 -2.72 16.29
C HIS A 395 -28.00 -4.15 15.74
N PHE A 396 -27.36 -4.36 14.60
CA PHE A 396 -27.11 -5.70 14.09
C PHE A 396 -25.66 -6.05 14.37
N MET A 397 -25.43 -7.13 15.11
CA MET A 397 -24.16 -7.81 15.02
C MET A 397 -24.17 -8.61 13.73
N VAL A 398 -23.13 -8.42 12.93
CA VAL A 398 -22.99 -9.05 11.62
C VAL A 398 -21.59 -9.62 11.45
N SER A 399 -21.47 -10.60 10.57
CA SER A 399 -20.20 -11.20 10.16
C SER A 399 -20.05 -11.09 8.64
N ASP A 400 -18.92 -10.58 8.15
CA ASP A 400 -18.64 -10.58 6.71
C ASP A 400 -18.20 -11.97 6.20
N CYS A 401 -18.00 -12.12 4.89
CA CYS A 401 -17.59 -13.39 4.28
C CYS A 401 -16.20 -13.88 4.72
N TYR A 402 -15.46 -13.08 5.48
CA TYR A 402 -14.15 -13.41 6.07
C TYR A 402 -14.25 -13.68 7.58
N ARG A 403 -15.47 -13.81 8.11
CA ARG A 403 -15.75 -14.10 9.53
C ARG A 403 -15.25 -12.99 10.47
N ARG A 404 -15.22 -11.75 10.00
CA ARG A 404 -14.99 -10.61 10.88
C ARG A 404 -16.34 -10.10 11.39
N ASP A 405 -16.47 -10.04 12.71
CA ASP A 405 -17.68 -9.55 13.36
C ASP A 405 -17.59 -8.05 13.62
N TYR A 406 -18.69 -7.34 13.42
CA TYR A 406 -18.82 -5.89 13.64
C TYR A 406 -20.29 -5.49 13.76
N ALA A 407 -20.53 -4.23 14.16
CA ALA A 407 -21.87 -3.68 14.32
C ALA A 407 -22.32 -2.86 13.11
N VAL A 408 -23.59 -3.03 12.72
CA VAL A 408 -24.34 -2.12 11.86
C VAL A 408 -25.41 -1.42 12.71
N VAL A 409 -25.42 -0.10 12.74
CA VAL A 409 -26.29 0.71 13.61
C VAL A 409 -27.26 1.52 12.76
N PHE A 410 -28.56 1.38 13.03
CA PHE A 410 -29.64 2.16 12.41
C PHE A 410 -30.16 3.21 13.39
N GLN A 411 -30.26 4.46 12.94
CA GLN A 411 -30.78 5.58 13.74
C GLN A 411 -32.29 5.78 13.55
N GLN A 412 -33.04 5.94 14.66
CA GLN A 412 -34.46 6.35 14.77
C GLN A 412 -35.49 5.60 13.89
N GLY A 413 -36.64 5.20 14.44
CA GLY A 413 -37.72 4.58 13.64
C GLY A 413 -37.31 3.32 12.83
N GLY A 414 -36.20 2.68 13.21
CA GLY A 414 -35.59 1.59 12.45
C GLY A 414 -36.47 0.34 12.45
N GLN A 415 -37.06 0.01 13.59
CA GLN A 415 -37.78 -1.26 13.81
C GLN A 415 -38.95 -1.51 12.84
N ASN A 416 -39.59 -0.44 12.36
CA ASN A 416 -40.71 -0.49 11.41
C ASN A 416 -40.33 -0.01 9.99
N SER A 417 -39.03 0.16 9.73
CA SER A 417 -38.54 0.55 8.41
C SER A 417 -38.88 -0.50 7.36
N LYS A 418 -39.34 -0.06 6.17
CA LYS A 418 -39.48 -0.94 5.01
C LYS A 418 -38.15 -1.61 4.61
N ALA A 419 -37.02 -0.96 4.90
CA ALA A 419 -35.69 -1.51 4.65
C ALA A 419 -35.36 -2.73 5.52
N LEU A 420 -36.01 -2.85 6.68
CA LEU A 420 -35.91 -3.99 7.59
C LEU A 420 -37.06 -5.00 7.40
N ASN A 421 -37.76 -4.95 6.25
CA ASN A 421 -38.78 -5.94 5.89
C ASN A 421 -38.21 -6.90 4.82
N PRO A 422 -38.22 -8.23 5.03
CA PRO A 422 -38.72 -8.95 6.21
C PRO A 422 -37.93 -8.67 7.48
N LYS A 423 -38.61 -8.73 8.65
CA LYS A 423 -38.00 -8.48 9.96
C LYS A 423 -36.71 -9.28 10.09
N PRO A 424 -35.54 -8.66 10.34
CA PRO A 424 -34.26 -9.36 10.24
C PRO A 424 -34.15 -10.45 11.29
N GLN A 425 -33.50 -11.55 10.92
CA GLN A 425 -33.28 -12.71 11.79
C GLN A 425 -31.81 -13.11 11.75
N ALA A 426 -31.33 -13.70 12.83
CA ALA A 426 -30.02 -14.36 12.83
C ALA A 426 -29.95 -15.41 11.71
N GLY A 427 -28.81 -15.46 11.02
CA GLY A 427 -28.60 -16.32 9.85
C GLY A 427 -29.11 -15.75 8.53
N TRP A 428 -29.66 -14.53 8.49
CA TRP A 428 -30.01 -13.84 7.25
C TRP A 428 -28.88 -12.92 6.78
N THR A 429 -28.99 -12.36 5.57
CA THR A 429 -27.96 -11.48 5.01
C THR A 429 -28.49 -10.06 4.91
N ILE A 430 -27.69 -9.09 5.35
CA ILE A 430 -27.90 -7.67 5.09
C ILE A 430 -27.00 -7.21 3.93
N ALA A 431 -27.57 -6.42 3.03
CA ALA A 431 -26.86 -5.70 1.99
C ALA A 431 -27.01 -4.18 2.19
N ILE A 432 -25.90 -3.45 2.09
CA ILE A 432 -25.88 -1.98 2.28
C ILE A 432 -25.08 -1.34 1.15
N LEU A 433 -25.76 -0.67 0.23
CA LEU A 433 -25.11 0.08 -0.84
C LEU A 433 -24.37 1.30 -0.28
N TYR A 434 -23.22 1.61 -0.88
CA TYR A 434 -22.35 2.74 -0.51
C TYR A 434 -21.97 2.79 0.98
N ALA A 435 -21.92 1.63 1.64
CA ALA A 435 -21.58 1.52 3.06
C ALA A 435 -20.25 2.20 3.37
N LYS A 436 -20.18 2.83 4.55
CA LYS A 436 -18.98 3.50 5.06
C LYS A 436 -18.70 3.06 6.49
N ARG A 437 -17.42 3.07 6.87
CA ARG A 437 -17.00 2.92 8.25
C ARG A 437 -17.06 4.26 8.95
N THR A 438 -17.76 4.29 10.07
CA THR A 438 -17.78 5.44 10.98
C THR A 438 -16.91 5.13 12.18
N CYS A 439 -15.95 5.99 12.48
CA CYS A 439 -15.18 5.91 13.71
C CYS A 439 -15.96 6.56 14.85
N LEU A 440 -16.14 5.85 15.95
CA LEU A 440 -16.75 6.35 17.18
C LEU A 440 -15.66 6.40 18.25
N SER A 441 -15.45 7.58 18.84
CA SER A 441 -14.56 7.77 19.99
C SER A 441 -15.36 7.65 21.29
N LEU A 442 -14.97 6.74 22.17
CA LEU A 442 -15.41 6.78 23.57
C LEU A 442 -14.41 7.61 24.35
N GLN A 443 -14.87 8.70 24.94
CA GLN A 443 -14.10 9.45 25.92
C GLN A 443 -14.17 8.74 27.28
N ASP A 444 -13.44 7.64 27.43
CA ASP A 444 -13.18 7.04 28.74
C ASP A 444 -11.76 7.38 29.20
N VAL A 445 -11.66 7.80 30.48
CA VAL A 445 -10.59 8.60 31.11
C VAL A 445 -9.18 7.97 31.10
N ILE A 446 -8.96 6.81 30.49
CA ILE A 446 -7.69 6.09 30.58
C ILE A 446 -7.12 5.67 29.21
N VAL A 447 -7.95 5.44 28.19
CA VAL A 447 -7.49 5.13 26.82
C VAL A 447 -8.58 5.54 25.82
N GLU A 448 -8.24 6.37 24.83
CA GLU A 448 -9.15 6.70 23.73
C GLU A 448 -9.31 5.45 22.84
N THR A 449 -10.33 4.65 23.13
CA THR A 449 -10.65 3.45 22.36
C THR A 449 -11.55 3.85 21.19
N HIS A 450 -10.97 3.77 19.99
CA HIS A 450 -11.69 3.98 18.74
C HIS A 450 -12.30 2.66 18.31
N TYR A 451 -13.63 2.60 18.19
CA TYR A 451 -14.31 1.47 17.56
C TYR A 451 -15.01 1.92 16.29
N HIS A 452 -14.97 1.08 15.27
CA HIS A 452 -15.61 1.37 13.99
C HIS A 452 -16.90 0.58 13.85
N VAL A 453 -17.92 1.22 13.28
CA VAL A 453 -19.21 0.61 12.94
C VAL A 453 -19.64 1.01 11.53
N VAL A 454 -20.63 0.33 10.98
CA VAL A 454 -21.39 0.84 9.83
C VAL A 454 -22.62 1.56 10.36
N TYR A 455 -22.75 2.84 10.03
CA TYR A 455 -23.89 3.64 10.47
C TYR A 455 -24.84 3.89 9.30
N VAL A 456 -26.14 3.64 9.50
CA VAL A 456 -27.19 3.86 8.50
C VAL A 456 -28.18 4.89 9.04
N LYS A 457 -28.29 6.03 8.35
CA LYS A 457 -29.22 7.11 8.69
C LYS A 457 -30.62 6.84 8.14
N GLU A 458 -31.62 7.55 8.67
CA GLU A 458 -33.01 7.47 8.21
C GLU A 458 -33.14 7.64 6.68
N GLY A 459 -32.51 8.68 6.13
CA GLY A 459 -32.54 8.97 4.68
C GLY A 459 -31.72 8.00 3.82
N GLU A 460 -31.05 7.01 4.43
CA GLU A 460 -30.23 5.99 3.76
C GLU A 460 -30.91 4.61 3.80
N LYS A 461 -32.14 4.50 4.32
CA LYS A 461 -32.90 3.24 4.41
C LYS A 461 -33.05 2.54 3.06
N ASP A 462 -33.24 3.29 1.97
CA ASP A 462 -33.36 2.73 0.63
C ASP A 462 -32.02 2.16 0.10
N LEU A 463 -30.89 2.40 0.78
CA LEU A 463 -29.61 1.75 0.45
C LEU A 463 -29.49 0.35 1.05
N VAL A 464 -30.45 -0.07 1.87
CA VAL A 464 -30.41 -1.33 2.62
C VAL A 464 -31.44 -2.33 2.09
N LYS A 465 -31.03 -3.60 2.02
CA LYS A 465 -31.94 -4.72 1.80
C LYS A 465 -31.57 -5.92 2.66
N ILE A 466 -32.60 -6.57 3.20
CA ILE A 466 -32.47 -7.83 3.95
C ILE A 466 -32.85 -8.98 3.04
N PHE A 467 -31.95 -9.94 2.90
CA PHE A 467 -32.18 -11.19 2.20
C PHE A 467 -32.42 -12.32 3.21
N PRO A 468 -33.57 -13.01 3.15
CA PRO A 468 -33.91 -14.10 4.07
C PRO A 468 -33.17 -15.41 3.70
N VAL A 469 -31.85 -15.33 3.64
CA VAL A 469 -30.93 -16.42 3.29
C VAL A 469 -29.57 -16.15 3.93
N ALA A 470 -28.88 -17.20 4.34
CA ALA A 470 -27.53 -17.11 4.89
C ALA A 470 -26.51 -16.62 3.85
N LEU A 471 -25.54 -15.82 4.31
CA LEU A 471 -24.50 -15.23 3.46
C LEU A 471 -23.73 -16.30 2.68
N ASN A 472 -23.37 -17.42 3.33
CA ASN A 472 -22.66 -18.52 2.68
C ASN A 472 -23.42 -19.08 1.47
N ASN A 473 -24.76 -19.15 1.52
CA ASN A 473 -25.54 -19.63 0.39
C ASN A 473 -25.52 -18.64 -0.79
N ILE A 474 -25.49 -17.33 -0.51
CA ILE A 474 -25.32 -16.27 -1.54
C ILE A 474 -23.91 -16.36 -2.16
N MET A 475 -22.87 -16.54 -1.34
CA MET A 475 -21.49 -16.66 -1.83
C MET A 475 -21.29 -17.92 -2.66
N GLU A 476 -21.86 -19.05 -2.24
CA GLU A 476 -21.83 -20.29 -3.01
C GLU A 476 -22.60 -20.19 -4.34
N LEU A 477 -23.73 -19.48 -4.34
CA LEU A 477 -24.46 -19.15 -5.57
C LEU A 477 -23.59 -18.31 -6.50
N SER A 478 -22.91 -17.28 -5.98
CA SER A 478 -21.96 -16.47 -6.77
C SER A 478 -20.90 -17.36 -7.41
N ALA A 479 -20.23 -18.22 -6.64
CA ALA A 479 -19.20 -19.11 -7.16
C ALA A 479 -19.72 -20.04 -8.27
N ARG A 480 -20.96 -20.54 -8.16
CA ARG A 480 -21.59 -21.35 -9.21
C ARG A 480 -21.93 -20.51 -10.46
N ILE A 481 -22.47 -19.31 -10.31
CA ILE A 481 -22.73 -18.39 -11.43
C ILE A 481 -21.41 -18.08 -12.15
N GLN A 482 -20.37 -17.71 -11.41
CA GLN A 482 -19.07 -17.42 -11.99
C GLN A 482 -18.51 -18.61 -12.79
N ARG A 483 -18.75 -19.84 -12.34
CA ARG A 483 -18.28 -21.06 -13.03
C ARG A 483 -19.10 -21.44 -14.27
N PHE A 484 -20.42 -21.26 -14.24
CA PHE A 484 -21.33 -21.87 -15.22
C PHE A 484 -22.07 -20.86 -16.11
N SER A 485 -21.97 -19.56 -15.77
CA SER A 485 -22.77 -18.50 -16.38
C SER A 485 -21.95 -17.52 -17.19
N ILE A 486 -20.68 -17.32 -16.82
CA ILE A 486 -19.76 -16.46 -17.56
C ILE A 486 -19.53 -17.02 -18.95
N GLN A 487 -19.52 -16.11 -19.93
CA GLN A 487 -19.13 -16.42 -21.30
C GLN A 487 -17.60 -16.30 -21.43
N HIS A 488 -16.95 -17.38 -21.82
CA HIS A 488 -15.52 -17.43 -22.13
C HIS A 488 -15.25 -16.99 -23.58
N ASP A 489 -13.97 -16.83 -23.93
CA ASP A 489 -13.53 -16.50 -25.27
C ASP A 489 -14.12 -17.45 -26.34
N GLY A 490 -14.46 -16.90 -27.49
CA GLY A 490 -15.19 -17.65 -28.55
C GLY A 490 -16.67 -17.89 -28.24
N GLY A 491 -17.20 -17.26 -27.18
CA GLY A 491 -18.61 -17.31 -26.82
C GLY A 491 -19.06 -18.58 -26.10
N LEU A 492 -18.10 -19.38 -25.61
CA LEU A 492 -18.35 -20.65 -24.93
C LEU A 492 -18.95 -20.44 -23.52
N ARG A 493 -19.89 -21.29 -23.15
CA ARG A 493 -20.41 -21.42 -21.78
C ARG A 493 -20.33 -22.86 -21.30
N THR A 494 -20.23 -23.04 -19.98
CA THR A 494 -20.14 -24.36 -19.34
C THR A 494 -21.52 -24.87 -18.93
N CYS A 495 -21.91 -26.06 -19.39
CA CYS A 495 -23.16 -26.69 -18.99
C CYS A 495 -23.14 -27.01 -17.49
N HIS A 496 -24.13 -26.51 -16.75
CA HIS A 496 -24.17 -26.70 -15.30
C HIS A 496 -24.30 -28.18 -14.87
N ALA A 497 -24.84 -29.04 -15.73
CA ALA A 497 -25.08 -30.45 -15.40
C ALA A 497 -23.91 -31.39 -15.76
N CYS A 498 -23.41 -31.31 -17.00
CA CYS A 498 -22.37 -32.21 -17.50
C CYS A 498 -20.99 -31.55 -17.63
N GLN A 499 -20.88 -30.25 -17.35
CA GLN A 499 -19.64 -29.45 -17.40
C GLN A 499 -18.97 -29.35 -18.77
N ARG A 500 -19.64 -29.83 -19.84
CA ARG A 500 -19.16 -29.61 -21.21
C ARG A 500 -19.39 -28.16 -21.63
N GLN A 501 -18.44 -27.63 -22.38
CA GLN A 501 -18.52 -26.29 -22.95
C GLN A 501 -19.21 -26.33 -24.32
N GLY A 502 -19.87 -25.22 -24.67
CA GLY A 502 -20.45 -25.03 -26.00
C GLY A 502 -20.94 -23.60 -26.22
N THR A 503 -21.20 -23.24 -27.47
CA THR A 503 -21.66 -21.88 -27.83
C THR A 503 -23.19 -21.79 -27.92
N SER A 504 -23.89 -22.92 -28.03
CA SER A 504 -25.33 -23.03 -28.30
C SER A 504 -26.16 -23.57 -27.10
N LEU A 505 -25.66 -23.40 -25.87
CA LEU A 505 -26.38 -23.85 -24.68
C LEU A 505 -27.66 -23.03 -24.44
N LYS A 506 -28.69 -23.69 -23.92
CA LYS A 506 -29.99 -23.11 -23.59
C LYS A 506 -30.01 -22.62 -22.14
N ALA A 507 -30.41 -21.37 -21.94
CA ALA A 507 -30.59 -20.80 -20.60
C ALA A 507 -31.83 -21.38 -19.91
N CYS A 508 -31.81 -21.47 -18.58
CA CYS A 508 -33.00 -21.78 -17.81
C CYS A 508 -34.03 -20.66 -17.94
N ALA A 509 -35.20 -20.96 -18.49
CA ALA A 509 -36.28 -19.98 -18.70
C ALA A 509 -36.83 -19.28 -17.44
N LYS A 510 -36.48 -19.74 -16.23
CA LYS A 510 -36.95 -19.12 -14.98
C LYS A 510 -35.97 -18.06 -14.47
N CYS A 511 -34.74 -18.46 -14.20
CA CYS A 511 -33.74 -17.54 -13.65
C CYS A 511 -32.95 -16.80 -14.75
N ASN A 512 -32.83 -17.39 -15.96
CA ASN A 512 -31.92 -16.97 -17.03
C ASN A 512 -30.43 -16.92 -16.61
N MET A 513 -30.07 -17.69 -15.58
CA MET A 513 -28.75 -17.62 -14.92
C MET A 513 -27.92 -18.89 -15.03
N PHE A 514 -28.45 -19.97 -15.58
CA PHE A 514 -27.72 -21.22 -15.79
C PHE A 514 -28.03 -21.79 -17.17
N TRP A 515 -27.03 -22.41 -17.79
CA TRP A 515 -27.07 -22.90 -19.16
C TRP A 515 -26.89 -24.42 -19.24
N TYR A 516 -27.55 -25.03 -20.24
CA TYR A 516 -27.61 -26.47 -20.42
C TYR A 516 -27.47 -26.85 -21.91
N CYS A 517 -26.87 -28.01 -22.19
CA CYS A 517 -26.81 -28.54 -23.56
C CYS A 517 -28.22 -28.78 -24.12
N ASP A 518 -29.10 -29.34 -23.29
CA ASP A 518 -30.42 -29.82 -23.65
C ASP A 518 -31.33 -29.93 -22.42
N LYS A 519 -32.55 -30.44 -22.61
CA LYS A 519 -33.56 -30.60 -21.56
C LYS A 519 -33.14 -31.63 -20.50
N ASP A 520 -32.42 -32.68 -20.88
CA ASP A 520 -32.00 -33.74 -19.94
C ASP A 520 -30.91 -33.22 -19.00
N CYS A 521 -29.94 -32.47 -19.54
CA CYS A 521 -28.99 -31.72 -18.76
C CYS A 521 -29.69 -30.74 -17.81
N GLN A 522 -30.73 -30.03 -18.26
CA GLN A 522 -31.48 -29.13 -17.39
C GLN A 522 -32.17 -29.86 -16.23
N VAL A 523 -32.80 -31.01 -16.49
CA VAL A 523 -33.44 -31.83 -15.45
C VAL A 523 -32.41 -32.38 -14.46
N LYS A 524 -31.27 -32.87 -14.96
CA LYS A 524 -30.16 -33.35 -14.14
C LYS A 524 -29.60 -32.23 -13.26
N GLY A 525 -29.32 -31.06 -13.85
CA GLY A 525 -28.84 -29.90 -13.11
C GLY A 525 -29.83 -29.45 -12.02
N TRP A 526 -31.13 -29.51 -12.33
CA TRP A 526 -32.20 -29.18 -11.38
C TRP A 526 -32.25 -30.10 -10.17
N ARG A 527 -32.11 -31.42 -10.37
CA ARG A 527 -32.26 -32.43 -9.31
C ARG A 527 -30.97 -32.70 -8.54
N GLU A 528 -29.83 -32.71 -9.23
CA GLU A 528 -28.56 -33.24 -8.69
C GLU A 528 -27.48 -32.17 -8.48
N LYS A 529 -27.62 -30.97 -9.08
CA LYS A 529 -26.58 -29.92 -9.06
C LYS A 529 -27.04 -28.63 -8.40
N SER A 530 -27.91 -28.69 -7.40
CA SER A 530 -28.37 -27.53 -6.61
C SER A 530 -29.18 -26.45 -7.36
N HIS A 531 -29.35 -26.53 -8.69
CA HIS A 531 -30.01 -25.47 -9.45
C HIS A 531 -31.45 -25.19 -8.99
N LYS A 532 -32.17 -26.19 -8.46
CA LYS A 532 -33.50 -25.96 -7.86
C LYS A 532 -33.46 -24.92 -6.73
N ASN A 533 -32.44 -25.00 -5.88
CA ASN A 533 -32.24 -24.07 -4.76
C ASN A 533 -31.74 -22.72 -5.27
N ASP A 534 -30.76 -22.72 -6.18
CA ASP A 534 -30.22 -21.50 -6.79
C ASP A 534 -31.29 -20.69 -7.53
N CYS A 535 -32.11 -21.35 -8.34
CA CYS A 535 -33.21 -20.74 -9.06
C CYS A 535 -34.29 -20.19 -8.10
N LYS A 536 -34.43 -20.74 -6.89
CA LYS A 536 -35.33 -20.20 -5.85
C LYS A 536 -34.77 -18.90 -5.27
N LEU A 537 -33.47 -18.84 -5.00
CA LEU A 537 -32.80 -17.62 -4.51
C LEU A 537 -32.89 -16.49 -5.53
N LEU A 538 -32.64 -16.79 -6.80
CA LEU A 538 -32.70 -15.85 -7.93
C LEU A 538 -34.12 -15.37 -8.30
N LYS A 539 -35.15 -15.76 -7.53
CA LYS A 539 -36.48 -15.16 -7.63
C LYS A 539 -36.56 -13.80 -6.97
N ASP A 540 -35.70 -13.51 -5.98
CA ASP A 540 -35.64 -12.16 -5.41
C ASP A 540 -35.03 -11.23 -6.47
N PRO A 541 -35.77 -10.19 -6.92
CA PRO A 541 -35.31 -9.33 -8.00
C PRO A 541 -34.08 -8.51 -7.61
N GLY A 542 -33.95 -8.12 -6.34
CA GLY A 542 -32.78 -7.39 -5.85
C GLY A 542 -31.53 -8.28 -5.86
N LEU A 543 -31.63 -9.53 -5.37
CA LEU A 543 -30.50 -10.46 -5.40
C LEU A 543 -30.09 -10.76 -6.85
N LYS A 544 -31.06 -10.95 -7.74
CA LYS A 544 -30.80 -11.17 -9.17
C LYS A 544 -30.15 -9.95 -9.82
N ALA A 545 -30.59 -8.74 -9.49
CA ALA A 545 -30.06 -7.49 -10.06
C ALA A 545 -28.61 -7.25 -9.64
N ILE A 546 -28.22 -7.57 -8.39
CA ILE A 546 -26.83 -7.44 -7.91
C ILE A 546 -25.82 -8.14 -8.85
N PHE A 547 -26.18 -9.29 -9.43
CA PHE A 547 -25.33 -10.02 -10.38
C PHE A 547 -25.23 -9.38 -11.76
N HIS A 548 -26.17 -8.51 -12.15
CA HIS A 548 -26.26 -7.90 -13.47
C HIS A 548 -25.86 -6.42 -13.50
N LEU A 549 -25.69 -5.80 -12.33
CA LEU A 549 -25.36 -4.39 -12.23
C LEU A 549 -23.98 -4.09 -12.81
N ASP A 550 -23.90 -2.96 -13.51
CA ASP A 550 -22.63 -2.37 -13.94
C ASP A 550 -22.07 -1.50 -12.81
N TRP A 551 -21.50 -2.15 -11.80
CA TRP A 551 -20.99 -1.46 -10.61
C TRP A 551 -19.92 -0.42 -10.92
N ASP A 552 -19.18 -0.58 -12.01
CA ASP A 552 -18.08 0.31 -12.39
C ASP A 552 -18.60 1.65 -12.94
N ASN A 553 -19.72 1.65 -13.69
CA ASN A 553 -20.26 2.85 -14.34
C ASN A 553 -21.45 3.51 -13.62
N MET A 554 -21.83 3.00 -12.44
CA MET A 554 -22.98 3.48 -11.66
C MET A 554 -22.61 4.46 -10.53
N GLY A 555 -21.38 4.99 -10.49
CA GLY A 555 -20.96 5.94 -9.44
C GLY A 555 -21.82 7.20 -9.36
N GLU A 556 -22.19 7.76 -10.51
CA GLU A 556 -23.01 8.99 -10.59
C GLU A 556 -24.51 8.72 -10.44
N LYS A 557 -24.97 7.51 -10.79
CA LYS A 557 -26.36 7.07 -10.62
C LYS A 557 -26.50 6.49 -9.23
N LYS A 558 -26.90 7.31 -8.26
CA LYS A 558 -27.11 6.90 -6.86
C LYS A 558 -28.03 5.67 -6.79
N LEU A 559 -27.44 4.47 -6.67
CA LEU A 559 -28.19 3.22 -6.57
C LEU A 559 -28.95 3.14 -5.25
N SER A 560 -30.15 2.58 -5.30
CA SER A 560 -30.99 2.29 -4.14
C SER A 560 -31.83 1.05 -4.43
N PHE A 561 -32.30 0.37 -3.39
CA PHE A 561 -33.28 -0.69 -3.51
C PHE A 561 -34.70 -0.13 -3.65
N PRO A 562 -35.59 -0.78 -4.42
CA PRO A 562 -35.29 -1.88 -5.35
C PRO A 562 -34.36 -1.42 -6.49
N LEU A 563 -33.43 -2.29 -6.86
CA LEU A 563 -32.37 -2.04 -7.85
C LEU A 563 -32.89 -1.94 -9.29
#